data_AF-A0A6S7FUM7-F1
#
_entry.id   AF-A0A6S7FUM7-F1
#
_cell.length_a   1.000
_cell.length_b   1.000
_cell.length_c   1.000
_cell.angle_alpha   90.00
_cell.angle_beta   90.00
_cell.angle_gamma   90.00
#
_symmetry.space_group_name_H-M   'P 1'
#
loop_
_entity.id
_entity.type
_entity.pdbx_description
1 polymer ?
#
loop_
_entity_poly.entity_id
_entity_poly.type
_entity_poly.pdbx_seq_one_letter_code
_entity_poly.pdbx_strand_id
1 'polypeptide(L)'
;MGGYRSMWHALCISGHQVPRNVVEQLMRELDPEGCQIRKARRLRRRTYQVPGPNHCWHTDGYDKLKPYGFPIHGCIDGWSRKIIWFRVARSNNNPIVPGLFYVESVAEYGCPVKLRSDCGTENGVMAALQCEFRSSSDAHFLEHPQLTRELNPGGHN
;
A
#
# COMPACT_ATOMS: atom_id res chain seq x y z
N MET A 1 11.63 -17.19 19.21
CA MET A 1 12.91 -17.12 18.45
C MET A 1 12.67 -16.69 17.01
N GLY A 2 13.47 -15.74 16.50
CA GLY A 2 13.45 -15.32 15.09
C GLY A 2 13.81 -16.47 14.13
N GLY A 3 13.54 -16.31 12.83
CA GLY A 3 13.93 -17.31 11.83
C GLY A 3 15.44 -17.33 11.57
N TYR A 4 15.94 -18.32 10.82
CA TYR A 4 17.37 -18.49 10.54
C TYR A 4 18.04 -17.25 9.94
N ARG A 5 17.31 -16.41 9.18
CA ARG A 5 17.81 -15.12 8.67
C ARG A 5 18.16 -14.13 9.79
N SER A 6 17.30 -14.03 10.81
CA SER A 6 17.53 -13.17 11.97
C SER A 6 18.72 -13.68 12.80
N MET A 7 18.84 -15.00 12.95
CA MET A 7 19.98 -15.62 13.64
C MET A 7 21.29 -15.40 12.88
N TRP A 8 21.29 -15.63 11.57
CA TRP A 8 22.44 -15.37 10.71
C TRP A 8 22.90 -13.91 10.82
N HIS A 9 21.96 -12.96 10.78
CA HIS A 9 22.28 -11.54 10.94
C HIS A 9 22.85 -11.22 12.33
N ALA A 10 22.31 -11.82 13.40
CA ALA A 10 22.84 -11.66 14.76
C ALA A 10 24.28 -12.21 14.88
N LEU A 11 24.56 -13.35 14.25
CA LEU A 11 25.91 -13.93 14.17
C LEU A 11 26.87 -13.02 13.40
N CYS A 12 26.44 -12.43 12.28
CA CYS A 12 27.28 -11.47 11.56
C CYS A 12 27.58 -10.21 12.40
N ILE A 13 26.60 -9.68 13.13
CA ILE A 13 26.81 -8.53 14.03
C ILE A 13 27.78 -8.89 15.16
N SER A 14 27.74 -10.12 15.68
CA SER A 14 28.67 -10.58 16.71
C SER A 14 30.03 -11.01 16.17
N GLY A 15 30.32 -10.76 14.88
CA GLY A 15 31.62 -11.05 14.25
C GLY A 15 31.77 -12.47 13.69
N HIS A 16 30.73 -13.30 13.73
CA HIS A 16 30.77 -14.65 13.22
C HIS A 16 30.32 -14.69 11.75
N GLN A 17 31.26 -14.99 10.84
CA GLN A 17 30.98 -15.16 9.43
C GLN A 17 30.62 -16.62 9.12
N VAL A 18 29.37 -17.00 9.39
CA VAL A 18 28.85 -18.33 9.09
C VAL A 18 28.02 -18.30 7.81
N PRO A 19 28.21 -19.25 6.87
CA PRO A 19 27.35 -19.37 5.71
C PRO A 19 25.88 -19.54 6.12
N ARG A 20 24.98 -18.83 5.43
CA ARG A 20 23.56 -18.78 5.80
C ARG A 20 22.87 -20.15 5.75
N ASN A 21 23.28 -21.01 4.83
CA ASN A 21 22.77 -22.40 4.72
C ASN A 21 23.14 -23.23 5.96
N VAL A 22 24.31 -23.03 6.54
CA VAL A 22 24.75 -23.72 7.77
C VAL A 22 23.88 -23.27 8.95
N VAL A 23 23.63 -21.97 9.09
CA VAL A 23 22.72 -21.45 10.13
C VAL A 23 21.30 -22.00 9.96
N GLU A 24 20.84 -22.14 8.72
CA GLU A 24 19.53 -22.75 8.43
C GLU A 24 19.47 -24.23 8.85
N GLN A 25 20.50 -25.02 8.51
CA GLN A 25 20.58 -26.43 8.90
C GLN A 25 20.60 -26.59 10.42
N LEU A 26 21.49 -25.86 11.10
CA LEU A 26 21.61 -25.89 12.55
C LEU A 26 20.30 -25.46 13.25
N MET A 27 19.62 -24.43 12.73
CA MET A 27 18.32 -24.01 13.27
C MET A 27 17.22 -25.06 13.06
N ARG A 28 17.27 -25.84 11.97
CA ARG A 28 16.32 -26.95 11.74
C ARG A 28 16.58 -28.12 12.68
N GLU A 29 17.83 -28.34 13.08
CA GLU A 29 18.21 -29.38 14.03
C GLU A 29 17.93 -28.97 15.49
N LEU A 30 18.28 -27.73 15.87
CA LEU A 30 18.15 -27.22 17.23
C LEU A 30 16.71 -26.83 17.60
N ASP A 31 15.92 -26.37 16.62
CA ASP A 31 14.53 -25.94 16.82
C ASP A 31 13.63 -26.39 15.65
N PRO A 32 13.43 -27.71 15.49
CA PRO A 32 12.61 -28.27 14.41
C PRO A 32 11.15 -27.81 14.54
N GLU A 33 10.62 -27.76 15.75
CA GLU A 33 9.24 -27.35 16.03
C GLU A 33 9.03 -25.86 15.71
N GLY A 34 9.90 -24.97 16.18
CA GLY A 34 9.82 -23.55 15.85
C GLY A 34 10.05 -23.27 14.36
N CYS A 35 10.86 -24.09 13.68
CA CYS A 35 10.96 -24.06 12.22
C CYS A 35 9.66 -24.47 11.52
N GLN A 36 8.99 -25.52 12.00
CA GLN A 36 7.70 -25.96 11.46
C GLN A 36 6.61 -24.92 11.72
N ILE A 37 6.49 -24.37 12.93
CA ILE A 37 5.52 -23.33 13.28
C ILE A 37 5.69 -22.10 12.38
N ARG A 38 6.93 -21.66 12.14
CA ARG A 38 7.20 -20.51 11.24
C ARG A 38 6.82 -20.81 9.79
N LYS A 39 7.05 -22.02 9.30
CA LYS A 39 6.59 -22.46 7.96
C LYS A 39 5.07 -22.60 7.89
N ALA A 40 4.42 -22.98 8.99
CA ALA A 40 2.98 -23.15 9.10
C ALA A 40 2.22 -21.82 9.13
N ARG A 41 2.87 -20.69 9.47
CA ARG A 41 2.30 -19.34 9.37
C ARG A 41 2.17 -18.91 7.91
N ARG A 42 1.28 -19.57 7.17
CA ARG A 42 0.74 -19.07 5.91
C ARG A 42 0.08 -17.74 6.22
N LEU A 43 0.46 -16.69 5.49
CA LEU A 43 -0.17 -15.39 5.60
C LEU A 43 -1.67 -15.57 5.35
N ARG A 44 -2.48 -15.56 6.41
CA ARG A 44 -3.92 -15.80 6.33
C ARG A 44 -4.53 -14.54 5.74
N ARG A 45 -4.55 -14.47 4.41
CA ARG A 45 -5.17 -13.38 3.67
C ARG A 45 -6.62 -13.29 4.14
N ARG A 46 -6.94 -12.21 4.84
CA ARG A 46 -8.32 -11.90 5.23
C ARG A 46 -9.08 -11.55 3.94
N THR A 47 -10.32 -11.98 3.83
CA THR A 47 -11.20 -11.48 2.77
C THR A 47 -11.37 -9.99 2.99
N TYR A 48 -10.81 -9.18 2.09
CA TYR A 48 -10.93 -7.74 2.14
C TYR A 48 -12.11 -7.32 1.28
N GLN A 49 -13.15 -6.78 1.90
CA GLN A 49 -14.34 -6.27 1.22
C GLN A 49 -14.56 -4.81 1.60
N VAL A 50 -14.95 -4.03 0.62
CA VAL A 50 -15.38 -2.63 0.77
C VAL A 50 -16.69 -2.43 -0.01
N PRO A 51 -17.55 -1.48 0.39
CA PRO A 51 -18.88 -1.30 -0.20
C PRO A 51 -18.94 -1.03 -1.71
N GLY A 52 -17.90 -0.47 -2.32
CA GLY A 52 -17.91 -0.13 -3.75
C GLY A 52 -16.69 0.67 -4.19
N PRO A 53 -16.62 1.04 -5.49
CA PRO A 53 -15.58 1.93 -6.02
C PRO A 53 -15.50 3.22 -5.22
N ASN A 54 -14.30 3.79 -5.08
CA ASN A 54 -14.04 5.04 -4.36
C ASN A 54 -14.46 5.03 -2.88
N HIS A 55 -14.84 3.87 -2.31
CA HIS A 55 -15.10 3.82 -0.88
C HIS A 55 -13.81 3.93 -0.07
N CYS A 56 -12.74 3.25 -0.49
CA CYS A 56 -11.47 3.28 0.21
C CYS A 56 -10.32 3.21 -0.77
N TRP A 57 -9.50 4.25 -0.81
CA TRP A 57 -8.23 4.22 -1.51
C TRP A 57 -7.11 3.83 -0.52
N HIS A 58 -6.16 3.03 -0.97
CA HIS A 58 -4.97 2.64 -0.19
C HIS A 58 -3.75 3.22 -0.86
N THR A 59 -2.99 4.02 -0.14
CA THR A 59 -1.73 4.59 -0.60
C THR A 59 -0.56 3.96 0.15
N ASP A 60 0.55 3.75 -0.55
CA ASP A 60 1.78 3.17 -0.01
C ASP A 60 3.02 3.76 -0.70
N GLY A 61 4.11 3.84 0.05
CA GLY A 61 5.43 4.28 -0.40
C GLY A 61 6.41 3.12 -0.48
N TYR A 62 7.09 2.98 -1.61
CA TYR A 62 8.10 1.95 -1.83
C TYR A 62 9.51 2.54 -1.88
N ASP A 63 10.24 2.33 -0.78
CA ASP A 63 11.54 2.95 -0.54
C ASP A 63 12.75 2.09 -0.90
N LYS A 64 12.58 0.84 -1.37
CA LYS A 64 13.75 -0.02 -1.66
C LYS A 64 14.64 0.51 -2.77
N LEU A 65 14.09 1.33 -3.66
CA LEU A 65 14.82 1.99 -4.74
C LEU A 65 15.20 3.44 -4.41
N LYS A 66 14.89 3.92 -3.20
CA LYS A 66 15.28 5.24 -2.70
C LYS A 66 16.81 5.46 -2.71
N PRO A 67 17.68 4.47 -2.39
CA PRO A 67 19.13 4.64 -2.51
C PRO A 67 19.62 4.94 -3.93
N TYR A 68 18.82 4.60 -4.94
CA TYR A 68 19.10 4.87 -6.36
C TYR A 68 18.38 6.13 -6.87
N GLY A 69 17.69 6.87 -6.00
CA GLY A 69 16.95 8.07 -6.37
C GLY A 69 15.56 7.83 -6.95
N PHE A 70 15.01 6.61 -6.79
CA PHE A 70 13.69 6.23 -7.32
C PHE A 70 12.71 5.79 -6.23
N PRO A 71 12.34 6.65 -5.25
CA PRO A 71 11.20 6.37 -4.40
C PRO A 71 9.92 6.28 -5.24
N ILE A 72 9.11 5.26 -5.00
CA ILE A 72 7.88 5.01 -5.76
C ILE A 72 6.67 5.19 -4.84
N HIS A 73 5.64 5.86 -5.33
CA HIS A 73 4.35 5.98 -4.65
C HIS A 73 3.27 5.28 -5.46
N GLY A 74 2.43 4.52 -4.78
CA GLY A 74 1.31 3.83 -5.39
C GLY A 74 0.02 4.06 -4.61
N CYS A 75 -1.09 4.15 -5.33
CA CYS A 75 -2.40 4.09 -4.74
C CYS A 75 -3.35 3.21 -5.56
N ILE A 76 -4.16 2.43 -4.86
CA ILE A 76 -5.17 1.57 -5.46
C ILE A 76 -6.55 1.81 -4.85
N ASP A 77 -7.59 1.63 -5.66
CA ASP A 77 -8.95 1.49 -5.17
C ASP A 77 -9.14 0.13 -4.47
N GLY A 78 -9.68 0.16 -3.26
CA GLY A 78 -9.85 -1.02 -2.42
C GLY A 78 -10.88 -2.02 -2.94
N TRP A 79 -11.83 -1.57 -3.78
CA TRP A 79 -12.89 -2.41 -4.33
C TRP A 79 -12.45 -3.07 -5.64
N SER A 80 -12.16 -2.26 -6.65
CA SER A 80 -11.82 -2.69 -8.01
C SER A 80 -10.37 -3.16 -8.16
N ARG A 81 -9.47 -2.78 -7.25
CA ARG A 81 -8.00 -2.90 -7.40
C ARG A 81 -7.44 -2.06 -8.55
N LYS A 82 -8.20 -1.11 -9.09
CA LYS A 82 -7.70 -0.14 -10.06
C LYS A 82 -6.54 0.65 -9.45
N ILE A 83 -5.45 0.78 -10.22
CA ILE A 83 -4.35 1.67 -9.88
C ILE A 83 -4.83 3.10 -10.12
N ILE A 84 -4.91 3.89 -9.06
CA ILE A 84 -5.28 5.31 -9.13
C ILE A 84 -4.05 6.13 -9.53
N TRP A 85 -2.90 5.87 -8.89
CA TRP A 85 -1.62 6.37 -9.36
C TRP A 85 -0.50 5.37 -9.07
N PHE A 86 0.55 5.42 -9.88
CA PHE A 86 1.81 4.72 -9.64
C PHE A 86 2.94 5.55 -10.23
N ARG A 87 3.67 6.28 -9.39
CA ARG A 87 4.60 7.34 -9.82
C ARG A 87 5.91 7.27 -9.08
N VAL A 88 6.99 7.59 -9.78
CA VAL A 88 8.31 7.81 -9.19
C VAL A 88 8.40 9.26 -8.71
N ALA A 89 8.79 9.47 -7.46
CA ALA A 89 9.04 10.78 -6.90
C ALA A 89 10.55 11.12 -6.92
N ARG A 90 10.88 12.40 -6.85
CA ARG A 90 12.28 12.83 -6.66
C ARG A 90 12.76 12.68 -5.21
N SER A 91 11.84 12.64 -4.25
CA SER A 91 12.12 12.49 -2.83
C SER A 91 10.86 11.99 -2.11
N ASN A 92 11.04 11.09 -1.14
CA ASN A 92 9.97 10.63 -0.24
C ASN A 92 9.93 11.43 1.09
N ASN A 93 10.72 12.49 1.22
CA ASN A 93 10.76 13.29 2.45
C ASN A 93 9.89 14.55 2.37
N ASN A 94 9.27 14.82 1.22
CA ASN A 94 8.44 16.00 1.02
C ASN A 94 6.96 15.59 0.94
N PRO A 95 6.13 15.90 1.95
CA PRO A 95 4.73 15.49 1.99
C PRO A 95 3.86 16.14 0.91
N ILE A 96 4.34 17.22 0.27
CA ILE A 96 3.66 17.84 -0.88
C ILE A 96 3.60 16.88 -2.08
N VAL A 97 4.60 16.01 -2.25
CA VAL A 97 4.65 15.09 -3.40
C VAL A 97 3.48 14.10 -3.41
N PRO A 98 3.25 13.29 -2.35
CA PRO A 98 2.08 12.43 -2.29
C PRO A 98 0.78 13.24 -2.22
N GLY A 99 0.79 14.43 -1.60
CA GLY A 99 -0.34 15.38 -1.62
C GLY A 99 -0.76 15.76 -3.04
N LEU A 100 0.19 16.10 -3.91
CA LEU A 100 -0.08 16.47 -5.31
C LEU A 100 -0.68 15.30 -6.09
N PHE A 101 -0.11 14.10 -5.96
CA PHE A 101 -0.66 12.89 -6.60
C PHE A 101 -2.10 12.65 -6.17
N TYR A 102 -2.40 12.89 -4.89
CA TYR A 102 -3.73 12.77 -4.36
C TYR A 102 -4.70 13.78 -4.98
N VAL A 103 -4.37 15.07 -4.99
CA VAL A 103 -5.22 16.13 -5.58
C VAL A 103 -5.51 15.87 -7.06
N GLU A 104 -4.48 15.55 -7.85
CA GLU A 104 -4.65 15.24 -9.27
C GLU A 104 -5.60 14.06 -9.48
N SER A 105 -5.46 13.02 -8.64
CA SER A 105 -6.30 11.83 -8.74
C SER A 105 -7.73 12.07 -8.29
N VAL A 106 -7.94 12.92 -7.28
CA VAL A 106 -9.29 13.34 -6.85
C VAL A 106 -9.98 14.14 -7.96
N ALA A 107 -9.25 15.00 -8.67
CA ALA A 107 -9.79 15.75 -9.80
C ALA A 107 -10.22 14.84 -10.96
N GLU A 108 -9.51 13.73 -11.20
CA GLU A 108 -9.81 12.78 -12.28
C GLU A 108 -10.88 11.75 -11.90
N TYR A 109 -10.82 11.19 -10.69
CA TYR A 109 -11.62 10.02 -10.29
C TYR A 109 -12.66 10.30 -9.20
N GLY A 110 -12.73 11.53 -8.69
CA GLY A 110 -13.53 11.89 -7.53
C GLY A 110 -12.85 11.58 -6.20
N CYS A 111 -13.37 12.15 -5.11
CA CYS A 111 -12.79 11.99 -3.78
C CYS A 111 -13.22 10.66 -3.13
N PRO A 112 -12.28 9.83 -2.62
CA PRO A 112 -12.66 8.63 -1.90
C PRO A 112 -13.33 8.95 -0.56
N VAL A 113 -14.23 8.07 -0.12
CA VAL A 113 -14.84 8.19 1.23
C VAL A 113 -13.78 8.04 2.32
N LYS A 114 -12.82 7.14 2.12
CA LYS A 114 -11.69 6.88 3.03
C LYS A 114 -10.39 6.85 2.25
N LEU A 115 -9.38 7.54 2.78
CA LEU A 115 -7.99 7.35 2.39
C LEU A 115 -7.29 6.56 3.50
N ARG A 116 -6.63 5.46 3.14
CA ARG A 116 -5.78 4.68 4.05
C ARG A 116 -4.33 4.80 3.62
N SER A 117 -3.50 5.28 4.54
CA SER A 117 -2.04 5.25 4.43
C SER A 117 -1.47 4.58 5.67
N ASP A 118 -0.17 4.27 5.63
CA ASP A 118 0.60 4.04 6.83
C ASP A 118 0.75 5.34 7.64
N CYS A 119 1.10 5.16 8.92
CA CYS A 119 1.34 6.25 9.85
C CYS A 119 2.75 6.81 9.59
N GLY A 120 2.85 7.67 8.59
CA GLY A 120 4.08 8.34 8.18
C GLY A 120 3.89 9.85 8.14
N THR A 121 4.95 10.61 8.40
CA THR A 121 4.91 12.09 8.36
C THR A 121 4.77 12.61 6.93
N GLU A 122 5.21 11.83 5.95
CA GLU A 122 5.08 12.07 4.52
C GLU A 122 3.61 12.14 4.05
N ASN A 123 2.69 11.51 4.79
CA ASN A 123 1.28 11.44 4.42
C ASN A 123 0.42 12.56 5.02
N GLY A 124 1.01 13.43 5.85
CA GLY A 124 0.27 14.46 6.61
C GLY A 124 -0.52 15.42 5.72
N VAL A 125 0.04 15.82 4.58
CA VAL A 125 -0.65 16.71 3.62
C VAL A 125 -1.85 16.02 2.98
N MET A 126 -1.74 14.75 2.59
CA MET A 126 -2.87 13.99 2.07
C MET A 126 -3.98 13.85 3.11
N ALA A 127 -3.63 13.63 4.37
CA ALA A 127 -4.61 13.54 5.46
C ALA A 127 -5.37 14.86 5.63
N ALA A 128 -4.68 16.00 5.60
CA ALA A 128 -5.30 17.32 5.67
C ALA A 128 -6.23 17.58 4.47
N LEU A 129 -5.78 17.28 3.26
CA LEU A 129 -6.59 17.38 2.04
C LEU A 129 -7.82 16.49 2.10
N GLN A 130 -7.69 15.26 2.61
CA GLN A 130 -8.83 14.37 2.79
C GLN A 130 -9.84 14.93 3.79
N CYS A 131 -9.40 15.53 4.89
CA CYS A 131 -10.31 16.18 5.82
C CYS A 131 -11.05 17.35 5.13
N GLU A 132 -10.33 18.16 4.35
CA GLU A 132 -10.90 19.31 3.65
C GLU A 132 -11.90 18.88 2.57
N PHE A 133 -11.53 17.94 1.70
CA PHE A 133 -12.44 17.43 0.67
C PHE A 133 -13.65 16.71 1.23
N ARG A 134 -13.65 16.34 2.52
CA ARG A 134 -14.76 15.63 3.16
C ARG A 134 -15.47 16.50 4.21
N SER A 135 -15.09 17.77 4.34
CA SER A 135 -15.67 18.73 5.29
C SER A 135 -17.06 19.21 4.84
N SER A 136 -17.33 19.19 3.52
CA SER A 136 -18.64 19.53 2.95
C SER A 136 -19.43 18.28 2.55
N SER A 137 -20.73 18.26 2.87
CA SER A 137 -21.63 17.14 2.60
C SER A 137 -21.83 16.83 1.10
N ASP A 138 -21.51 17.79 0.22
CA ASP A 138 -21.69 17.67 -1.23
C ASP A 138 -20.51 17.01 -1.97
N ALA A 139 -19.38 16.78 -1.29
CA ALA A 139 -18.15 16.28 -1.92
C ALA A 139 -18.20 14.80 -2.36
N HIS A 140 -19.34 14.14 -2.18
CA HIS A 140 -19.60 12.77 -2.63
C HIS A 140 -20.00 12.66 -4.10
N PHE A 141 -20.37 13.77 -4.75
CA PHE A 141 -21.02 13.76 -6.06
C PHE A 141 -20.19 14.46 -7.11
N LEU A 142 -19.06 13.85 -7.47
CA LEU A 142 -18.52 14.03 -8.83
C LEU A 142 -18.78 12.73 -9.57
N GLU A 143 -20.01 12.58 -10.08
CA GLU A 143 -20.31 11.55 -11.07
C GLU A 143 -19.47 11.83 -12.32
N HIS A 144 -18.62 10.87 -12.68
CA HIS A 144 -17.83 10.94 -13.90
C HIS A 144 -18.78 10.83 -15.12
N PRO A 145 -18.86 11.83 -16.03
CA PRO A 145 -19.85 11.88 -17.12
C PRO A 145 -19.71 10.80 -18.22
N GLN A 146 -18.81 9.82 -18.06
CA GLN A 146 -18.45 8.86 -19.10
C GLN A 146 -18.96 7.43 -18.83
N LEU A 147 -19.64 7.14 -17.70
CA LEU A 147 -20.18 5.80 -17.42
C LEU A 147 -21.70 5.64 -17.67
N THR A 148 -22.42 6.72 -17.96
CA THR A 148 -23.87 6.66 -18.25
C THR A 148 -24.22 6.32 -19.70
N ARG A 149 -23.23 6.18 -20.61
CA ARG A 149 -23.48 5.85 -22.02
C ARG A 149 -23.62 4.36 -22.34
N GLU A 150 -23.26 3.45 -21.43
CA GLU A 150 -23.34 2.00 -21.70
C GLU A 150 -24.53 1.28 -21.05
N LEU A 151 -25.45 1.99 -20.38
CA LEU A 151 -26.63 1.38 -19.75
C LEU A 151 -27.96 1.66 -20.44
N ASN A 152 -27.97 2.20 -21.67
CA ASN A 152 -29.22 2.35 -22.43
C ASN A 152 -29.15 1.72 -23.83
N PRO A 153 -29.23 0.38 -23.95
CA PRO A 153 -29.41 -0.31 -25.22
C PRO A 153 -30.91 -0.49 -25.55
N GLY A 154 -31.70 0.58 -25.51
CA GLY A 154 -33.16 0.47 -25.61
C GLY A 154 -33.87 1.72 -26.10
N GLY A 155 -33.60 2.14 -27.33
CA GLY A 155 -34.65 2.79 -28.11
C GLY A 155 -35.65 1.72 -28.55
N HIS A 156 -36.96 2.00 -28.45
CA HIS A 156 -38.02 1.58 -29.37
C HIS A 156 -39.28 2.42 -29.09
N ASN A 157 -39.74 3.10 -30.15
CA ASN A 157 -40.98 3.84 -30.43
C ASN A 157 -41.31 5.10 -29.60
#